data_AF-A0A927Y8D5-F1
#
_entry.id   AF-A0A927Y8D5-F1
#
_cell.length_a   1.000
_cell.length_b   1.000
_cell.length_c   1.000
_cell.angle_alpha   90.00
_cell.angle_beta   90.00
_cell.angle_gamma   90.00
#
_symmetry.space_group_name_H-M   'P 1'
#
loop_
_entity.id
_entity.type
_entity.pdbx_description
1 polymer ?
#
loop_
_entity_poly.entity_id
_entity_poly.type
_entity_poly.pdbx_seq_one_letter_code
_entity_poly.pdbx_strand_id
1 'polypeptide(L)'
;MQEFIQVTGMILKQSPMGEYDRRVCLLTKERGKISAFARGARKPGNRLTAATNLFAFGTFKLYFGKSSYTMTDADVQNYFEDLMTDYIGAYYGMYFTEVADYYTRENNDEREMLKLLYQSLRAISAPSLPNELVKCVYEIKSIVVNGEFPGLPNDMQLQESTIYALQYIVSSPIEKLYTFTVTDSVLEELGRVASIYRKQFLGHEFKSLEILKTLC
;
A
#
# COMPACT_ATOMS: atom_id res chain seq x y z
N MET A 1 -9.24 7.89 -33.17
CA MET A 1 -10.17 7.87 -32.03
C MET A 1 -9.35 7.58 -30.79
N GLN A 2 -9.46 8.37 -29.71
CA GLN A 2 -8.75 8.04 -28.46
C GLN A 2 -9.46 6.85 -27.80
N GLU A 3 -8.71 5.79 -27.53
CA GLU A 3 -9.24 4.61 -26.85
C GLU A 3 -9.21 4.85 -25.33
N PHE A 4 -10.38 4.75 -24.71
CA PHE A 4 -10.53 4.88 -23.27
C PHE A 4 -10.53 3.50 -22.62
N ILE A 5 -9.85 3.42 -21.49
CA ILE A 5 -9.84 2.26 -20.61
C ILE A 5 -10.39 2.65 -19.24
N GLN A 6 -10.93 1.66 -18.55
CA GLN A 6 -11.36 1.78 -17.18
C GLN A 6 -10.52 0.84 -16.33
N VAL A 7 -9.97 1.35 -15.23
CA VAL A 7 -9.13 0.59 -14.30
C VAL A 7 -9.61 0.78 -12.88
N THR A 8 -9.56 -0.27 -12.07
CA THR A 8 -9.88 -0.22 -10.63
C THR A 8 -8.58 -0.27 -9.84
N GLY A 9 -8.37 0.65 -8.91
CA GLY A 9 -7.08 0.80 -8.27
C GLY A 9 -7.02 1.79 -7.11
N MET A 10 -5.81 2.02 -6.61
CA MET A 10 -5.51 2.96 -5.53
C MET A 10 -4.41 3.94 -5.93
N ILE A 11 -4.56 5.21 -5.53
CA ILE A 11 -3.50 6.22 -5.67
C ILE A 11 -2.40 5.95 -4.65
N LEU A 12 -1.19 5.66 -5.15
CA LEU A 12 0.01 5.40 -4.33
C LEU A 12 0.83 6.67 -4.05
N LYS A 13 0.86 7.60 -4.99
CA LYS A 13 1.58 8.88 -4.87
C LYS A 13 0.99 9.91 -5.80
N GLN A 14 1.14 11.18 -5.43
CA GLN A 14 0.78 12.32 -6.26
C GLN A 14 1.86 13.39 -6.19
N SER A 15 2.03 14.12 -7.29
CA SER A 15 2.87 15.32 -7.34
C SER A 15 2.20 16.40 -8.19
N PRO A 16 2.35 17.70 -7.85
CA PRO A 16 1.90 18.76 -8.72
C PRO A 16 2.61 18.68 -10.07
N MET A 17 1.90 19.01 -11.15
CA MET A 17 2.46 19.13 -12.49
C MET A 17 1.93 20.43 -13.12
N GLY A 18 2.82 21.36 -13.43
CA GLY A 18 2.39 22.70 -13.85
C GLY A 18 1.53 23.40 -12.79
N GLU A 19 0.67 24.31 -13.24
CA GLU A 19 -0.13 25.16 -12.34
C GLU A 19 -1.30 24.38 -11.72
N TYR A 20 -2.09 23.69 -12.55
CA TYR A 20 -3.36 23.09 -12.13
C TYR A 20 -3.42 21.57 -12.20
N ASP A 21 -2.40 20.91 -12.75
CA ASP A 21 -2.46 19.46 -12.98
C ASP A 21 -1.78 18.69 -11.84
N ARG A 22 -2.08 17.39 -11.77
CA ARG A 22 -1.36 16.42 -10.94
C ARG A 22 -0.81 15.31 -11.81
N ARG A 23 0.35 14.79 -11.44
CA ARG A 23 0.79 13.45 -11.85
C ARG A 23 0.52 12.50 -10.70
N VAL A 24 -0.10 11.37 -10.99
CA VAL A 24 -0.40 10.32 -10.01
C VAL A 24 0.25 9.01 -10.41
N CYS A 25 0.59 8.18 -9.43
CA CYS A 25 0.86 6.77 -9.62
C CYS A 25 -0.32 5.98 -9.08
N LEU A 26 -0.85 5.09 -9.90
CA LEU A 26 -2.03 4.30 -9.61
C LEU A 26 -1.65 2.82 -9.67
N LEU A 27 -1.86 2.10 -8.58
CA LEU A 27 -1.80 0.65 -8.58
C LEU A 27 -3.16 0.11 -8.97
N THR A 28 -3.23 -0.66 -10.06
CA THR A 28 -4.47 -1.11 -10.67
C THR A 28 -4.54 -2.63 -10.75
N LYS A 29 -5.78 -3.13 -10.76
CA LYS A 29 -6.08 -4.53 -11.02
C LYS A 29 -5.76 -4.93 -12.46
N GLU A 30 -5.93 -4.03 -13.42
CA GLU A 30 -5.92 -4.34 -14.86
C GLU A 30 -4.58 -4.09 -15.55
N ARG A 31 -3.77 -3.13 -15.05
CA ARG A 31 -2.55 -2.66 -15.73
C ARG A 31 -1.32 -2.66 -14.81
N GLY A 32 -1.43 -3.26 -13.62
CA GLY A 32 -0.42 -3.14 -12.57
C GLY A 32 -0.24 -1.68 -12.16
N LYS A 33 0.99 -1.25 -11.93
CA LYS A 33 1.31 0.12 -11.51
C LYS A 33 1.56 1.04 -12.70
N ILE A 34 0.71 2.06 -12.88
CA ILE A 34 0.80 3.03 -13.98
C ILE A 34 0.95 4.47 -13.49
N SER A 35 1.57 5.33 -14.30
CA SER A 35 1.55 6.78 -14.12
C SER A 35 0.49 7.43 -14.99
N ALA A 36 -0.29 8.36 -14.43
CA ALA A 36 -1.28 9.13 -15.18
C ALA A 36 -1.23 10.63 -14.86
N PHE A 37 -1.54 11.46 -15.85
CA PHE A 37 -1.79 12.89 -15.66
C PHE A 37 -3.27 13.14 -15.38
N ALA A 38 -3.56 13.91 -14.35
CA ALA A 38 -4.91 14.38 -14.03
C ALA A 38 -4.97 15.89 -14.26
N ARG A 39 -5.51 16.29 -15.42
CA ARG A 39 -5.52 17.69 -15.86
C ARG A 39 -6.55 18.51 -15.07
N GLY A 40 -6.13 19.67 -14.59
CA GLY A 40 -6.95 20.56 -13.79
C GLY A 40 -7.32 20.03 -12.41
N ALA A 41 -6.74 18.92 -11.94
CA ALA A 41 -7.09 18.27 -10.67
C ALA A 41 -6.86 19.18 -9.44
N ARG A 42 -6.07 20.24 -9.55
CA ARG A 42 -5.84 21.24 -8.49
C ARG A 42 -6.78 22.45 -8.58
N LYS A 43 -7.63 22.54 -9.62
CA LYS A 43 -8.64 23.60 -9.71
C LYS A 43 -9.75 23.35 -8.68
N PRO A 44 -10.14 24.35 -7.87
CA PRO A 44 -11.28 24.22 -6.98
C PRO A 44 -12.54 23.74 -7.73
N GLY A 45 -13.26 22.78 -7.15
CA GLY A 45 -14.49 22.21 -7.74
C GLY A 45 -14.28 21.21 -8.87
N ASN A 46 -13.03 20.86 -9.23
CA ASN A 46 -12.79 19.80 -10.20
C ASN A 46 -13.09 18.42 -9.56
N ARG A 47 -13.84 17.58 -10.28
CA ARG A 47 -14.15 16.21 -9.85
C ARG A 47 -12.90 15.37 -9.52
N LEU A 48 -11.77 15.63 -10.18
CA LEU A 48 -10.53 14.89 -10.00
C LEU A 48 -9.74 15.32 -8.75
N THR A 49 -10.14 16.39 -8.05
CA THR A 49 -9.39 16.90 -6.90
C THR A 49 -9.31 15.87 -5.77
N ALA A 50 -10.45 15.34 -5.32
CA ALA A 50 -10.46 14.31 -4.27
C ALA A 50 -9.95 12.96 -4.80
N ALA A 51 -10.33 12.60 -6.03
CA ALA A 51 -9.99 11.31 -6.63
C ALA A 51 -8.48 11.10 -6.89
N THR A 52 -7.69 12.17 -6.88
CA THR A 52 -6.23 12.11 -7.08
C THR A 52 -5.45 12.25 -5.77
N ASN A 53 -6.14 12.30 -4.63
CA ASN A 53 -5.49 12.28 -3.33
C ASN A 53 -4.91 10.90 -3.03
N LEU A 54 -3.87 10.88 -2.18
CA LEU A 54 -3.30 9.65 -1.66
C LEU A 54 -4.38 8.81 -0.96
N PHE A 55 -4.31 7.48 -1.07
CA PHE A 55 -5.29 6.53 -0.49
C PHE A 55 -6.69 6.53 -1.12
N ALA A 56 -6.95 7.33 -2.16
CA ALA A 56 -8.19 7.20 -2.92
C ALA A 56 -8.21 5.86 -3.66
N PHE A 57 -9.25 5.05 -3.43
CA PHE A 57 -9.52 3.80 -4.10
C PHE A 57 -10.83 3.88 -4.89
N GLY A 58 -10.82 3.39 -6.12
CA GLY A 58 -12.01 3.42 -6.95
C GLY A 58 -11.71 3.06 -8.39
N THR A 59 -12.56 3.54 -9.27
CA THR A 59 -12.49 3.26 -10.70
C THR A 59 -12.13 4.51 -11.47
N PHE A 60 -11.16 4.41 -12.38
CA PHE A 60 -10.57 5.54 -13.08
C PHE A 60 -10.68 5.35 -14.58
N LYS A 61 -11.15 6.38 -15.26
CA LYS A 61 -11.26 6.41 -16.72
C LYS A 61 -10.07 7.13 -17.32
N LEU A 62 -9.26 6.39 -18.06
CA LEU A 62 -7.99 6.84 -18.64
C LEU A 62 -8.02 6.70 -20.15
N TYR A 63 -7.20 7.47 -20.86
CA TYR A 63 -6.77 7.13 -22.22
C TYR A 63 -5.24 7.18 -22.31
N PHE A 64 -4.65 6.37 -23.18
CA PHE A 64 -3.23 6.43 -23.46
C PHE A 64 -2.97 7.46 -24.56
N GLY A 65 -2.24 8.53 -24.22
CA GLY A 65 -1.84 9.58 -25.16
C GLY A 65 -0.59 9.20 -25.94
N LYS A 66 0.25 10.20 -26.28
CA LYS A 66 1.50 9.96 -27.03
C LYS A 66 2.50 9.09 -26.26
N SER A 67 2.57 9.24 -24.93
CA SER A 67 3.59 8.59 -24.10
C SER A 67 3.17 8.36 -22.65
N SER A 68 1.90 8.61 -22.30
CA SER A 68 1.42 8.54 -20.92
C SER A 68 -0.10 8.42 -20.86
N TYR A 69 -0.59 7.87 -19.75
CA TYR A 69 -2.02 7.88 -19.44
C TYR A 69 -2.47 9.29 -19.04
N THR A 70 -3.68 9.66 -19.44
CA THR A 70 -4.37 10.84 -18.94
C THR A 70 -5.70 10.42 -18.34
N MET A 71 -5.91 10.80 -17.08
CA MET A 71 -7.14 10.60 -16.34
C MET A 71 -8.17 11.66 -16.74
N THR A 72 -9.36 11.17 -17.08
CA THR A 72 -10.47 12.00 -17.55
C THR A 72 -11.67 11.96 -16.63
N ASP A 73 -11.83 10.85 -15.90
CA ASP A 73 -12.88 10.69 -14.93
C ASP A 73 -12.46 9.73 -13.83
N ALA A 74 -13.12 9.81 -12.68
CA ALA A 74 -12.92 8.90 -11.57
C ALA A 74 -14.20 8.77 -10.75
N ASP A 75 -14.48 7.55 -10.31
CA ASP A 75 -15.52 7.19 -9.37
C ASP A 75 -14.87 6.59 -8.12
N VAL A 76 -14.81 7.38 -7.05
CA VAL A 76 -14.13 7.00 -5.80
C VAL A 76 -15.08 6.11 -5.00
N GLN A 77 -14.68 4.86 -4.81
CA GLN A 77 -15.44 3.87 -4.05
C GLN A 77 -15.13 3.92 -2.56
N ASN A 78 -13.86 4.21 -2.22
CA ASN A 78 -13.44 4.40 -0.85
C ASN A 78 -12.32 5.43 -0.79
N TYR A 79 -12.33 6.26 0.23
CA TYR A 79 -11.22 7.15 0.55
C TYR A 79 -10.96 7.04 2.06
N PHE A 80 -9.72 6.70 2.42
CA PHE A 80 -9.31 6.54 3.81
C PHE A 80 -9.06 7.91 4.46
N GLU A 81 -10.12 8.70 4.60
CA GLU A 81 -10.09 10.07 5.15
C GLU A 81 -9.59 10.11 6.59
N ASP A 82 -9.86 9.07 7.39
CA ASP A 82 -9.43 8.99 8.78
C ASP A 82 -7.90 9.09 8.90
N LEU A 83 -7.16 8.53 7.93
CA LEU A 83 -5.70 8.62 7.85
C LEU A 83 -5.21 10.06 7.58
N MET A 84 -6.08 10.98 7.16
CA MET A 84 -5.73 12.39 7.04
C MET A 84 -5.83 13.13 8.37
N THR A 85 -6.52 12.55 9.37
CA THR A 85 -6.73 13.14 10.70
C THR A 85 -5.90 12.46 11.79
N ASP A 86 -5.53 11.18 11.61
CA ASP A 86 -4.54 10.49 12.41
C ASP A 86 -3.17 10.57 11.74
N TYR A 87 -2.32 11.48 12.24
CA TYR A 87 -0.97 11.71 11.72
C TYR A 87 -0.09 10.45 11.77
N ILE A 88 -0.21 9.60 12.80
CA ILE A 88 0.60 8.38 12.91
C ILE A 88 0.11 7.35 11.89
N GLY A 89 -1.19 7.08 11.86
CA GLY A 89 -1.82 6.21 10.86
C GLY A 89 -1.52 6.65 9.42
N ALA A 90 -1.46 7.96 9.17
CA ALA A 90 -1.06 8.53 7.88
C ALA A 90 0.29 8.00 7.41
N TYR A 91 1.33 8.02 8.25
CA TYR A 91 2.65 7.53 7.86
C TYR A 91 2.73 6.02 7.71
N TYR A 92 1.97 5.25 8.50
CA TYR A 92 1.83 3.82 8.23
C TYR A 92 1.23 3.59 6.84
N GLY A 93 0.17 4.32 6.50
CA GLY A 93 -0.42 4.27 5.17
C GLY A 93 0.56 4.69 4.07
N MET A 94 1.28 5.79 4.26
CA MET A 94 2.29 6.27 3.30
C MET A 94 3.39 5.22 3.12
N TYR A 95 3.90 4.64 4.21
CA TYR A 95 4.87 3.57 4.16
C TYR A 95 4.35 2.36 3.37
N PHE A 96 3.09 1.97 3.57
CA PHE A 96 2.51 0.87 2.81
C PHE A 96 2.43 1.19 1.31
N THR A 97 2.05 2.42 0.95
CA THR A 97 2.04 2.86 -0.45
C THR A 97 3.44 2.94 -1.06
N GLU A 98 4.48 3.29 -0.29
CA GLU A 98 5.87 3.27 -0.77
C GLU A 98 6.36 1.83 -1.03
N VAL A 99 6.06 0.89 -0.15
CA VAL A 99 6.38 -0.54 -0.36
C VAL A 99 5.63 -1.10 -1.58
N ALA A 100 4.35 -0.75 -1.74
CA ALA A 100 3.60 -1.14 -2.93
C ALA A 100 4.18 -0.50 -4.20
N ASP A 101 4.57 0.77 -4.16
CA ASP A 101 5.26 1.44 -5.28
C ASP A 101 6.60 0.77 -5.57
N TYR A 102 7.34 0.30 -4.57
CA TYR A 102 8.60 -0.40 -4.79
C TYR A 102 8.40 -1.74 -5.51
N TYR A 103 7.49 -2.58 -5.03
CA TYR A 103 7.31 -3.94 -5.56
C TYR A 103 6.65 -3.98 -6.94
N THR A 104 5.64 -3.13 -7.14
CA THR A 104 4.72 -3.31 -8.26
C THR A 104 5.24 -2.68 -9.54
N ARG A 105 4.90 -3.29 -10.69
CA ARG A 105 5.37 -2.87 -12.03
C ARG A 105 4.22 -2.61 -12.99
N GLU A 106 4.51 -1.84 -14.02
CA GLU A 106 3.56 -1.59 -15.11
C GLU A 106 3.32 -2.87 -15.92
N ASN A 107 2.07 -3.10 -16.34
CA ASN A 107 1.62 -4.27 -17.10
C ASN A 107 1.87 -5.63 -16.42
N ASN A 108 2.02 -5.65 -15.09
CA ASN A 108 2.08 -6.88 -14.30
C ASN A 108 0.74 -7.15 -13.60
N ASP A 109 0.52 -8.40 -13.20
CA ASP A 109 -0.63 -8.78 -12.38
C ASP A 109 -0.36 -8.47 -10.91
N GLU A 110 -0.83 -7.32 -10.45
CA GLU A 110 -0.58 -6.82 -9.09
C GLU A 110 -1.82 -6.93 -8.18
N ARG A 111 -2.76 -7.83 -8.51
CA ARG A 111 -4.04 -7.97 -7.80
C ARG A 111 -3.87 -8.24 -6.31
N GLU A 112 -2.96 -9.14 -5.96
CA GLU A 112 -2.73 -9.51 -4.56
C GLU A 112 -2.02 -8.37 -3.80
N MET A 113 -1.09 -7.64 -4.42
CA MET A 113 -0.50 -6.44 -3.80
C MET A 113 -1.52 -5.33 -3.58
N LEU A 114 -2.38 -5.07 -4.56
CA LEU A 114 -3.47 -4.09 -4.42
C LEU A 114 -4.45 -4.49 -3.30
N LYS A 115 -4.81 -5.77 -3.23
CA LYS A 115 -5.68 -6.31 -2.18
C LYS A 115 -5.02 -6.19 -0.80
N LEU A 116 -3.74 -6.55 -0.70
CA LEU A 116 -2.97 -6.44 0.54
C LEU A 116 -2.97 -4.99 1.02
N LEU A 117 -2.55 -4.05 0.16
CA LEU A 117 -2.54 -2.61 0.48
C LEU A 117 -3.89 -2.12 0.98
N TYR A 118 -4.99 -2.47 0.28
CA TYR A 118 -6.33 -2.05 0.68
C TYR A 118 -6.72 -2.59 2.07
N GLN A 119 -6.46 -3.87 2.35
CA GLN A 119 -6.80 -4.45 3.65
C GLN A 119 -5.93 -3.90 4.78
N SER A 120 -4.65 -3.61 4.52
CA SER A 120 -3.74 -3.04 5.51
C SER A 120 -4.10 -1.61 5.88
N LEU A 121 -4.54 -0.79 4.91
CA LEU A 121 -5.06 0.55 5.20
C LEU A 121 -6.34 0.48 6.03
N ARG A 122 -7.25 -0.46 5.75
CA ARG A 122 -8.42 -0.71 6.62
C ARG A 122 -8.04 -1.12 8.03
N ALA A 123 -6.98 -1.93 8.16
CA ALA A 123 -6.52 -2.44 9.44
C ALA A 123 -5.85 -1.36 10.32
N ILE A 124 -5.11 -0.42 9.73
CA ILE A 124 -4.57 0.74 10.48
C ILE A 124 -5.69 1.61 11.04
N SER A 125 -6.81 1.75 10.34
CA SER A 125 -7.97 2.48 10.83
C SER A 125 -8.77 1.73 11.91
N ALA A 126 -8.41 0.50 12.27
CA ALA A 126 -9.12 -0.30 13.27
C ALA A 126 -8.48 -0.17 14.67
N PRO A 127 -9.16 0.43 15.66
CA PRO A 127 -8.58 0.67 16.99
C PRO A 127 -8.18 -0.59 17.75
N SER A 128 -8.75 -1.75 17.38
CA SER A 128 -8.46 -3.05 17.99
C SER A 128 -7.13 -3.65 17.55
N LEU A 129 -6.48 -3.09 16.52
CA LEU A 129 -5.25 -3.63 15.95
C LEU A 129 -4.08 -2.66 16.22
N PRO A 130 -3.00 -3.11 16.88
CA PRO A 130 -1.80 -2.30 17.00
C PRO A 130 -1.20 -2.00 15.62
N ASN A 131 -0.89 -0.73 15.34
CA ASN A 131 -0.29 -0.32 14.05
C ASN A 131 1.00 -1.09 13.73
N GLU A 132 1.80 -1.38 14.76
CA GLU A 132 3.03 -2.17 14.61
C GLU A 132 2.75 -3.60 14.14
N LEU A 133 1.68 -4.24 14.64
CA LEU A 133 1.27 -5.55 14.16
C LEU A 133 0.84 -5.49 12.69
N VAL A 134 0.03 -4.48 12.34
CA VAL A 134 -0.42 -4.28 10.95
C VAL A 134 0.77 -4.11 10.01
N LYS A 135 1.78 -3.33 10.43
CA LYS A 135 3.04 -3.15 9.70
C LYS A 135 3.79 -4.46 9.51
N CYS A 136 3.99 -5.25 10.58
CA CYS A 136 4.68 -6.54 10.50
C CYS A 136 3.98 -7.49 9.52
N VAL A 137 2.66 -7.61 9.63
CA VAL A 137 1.84 -8.43 8.73
C VAL A 137 1.99 -7.96 7.28
N TYR A 138 1.94 -6.65 7.03
CA TYR A 138 2.07 -6.08 5.69
C TYR A 138 3.47 -6.33 5.10
N GLU A 139 4.54 -6.05 5.84
CA GLU A 139 5.92 -6.28 5.41
C GLU A 139 6.13 -7.75 5.03
N ILE A 140 5.81 -8.68 5.93
CA ILE A 140 6.00 -10.12 5.69
C ILE A 140 5.13 -10.58 4.52
N LYS A 141 3.85 -10.19 4.48
CA LYS A 141 2.94 -10.64 3.43
C LYS A 141 3.31 -10.07 2.06
N SER A 142 3.84 -8.86 2.00
CA SER A 142 4.29 -8.26 0.74
C SER A 142 5.38 -9.12 0.09
N ILE A 143 6.34 -9.59 0.89
CA ILE A 143 7.42 -10.49 0.44
C ILE A 143 6.86 -11.83 -0.04
N VAL A 144 5.87 -12.38 0.68
CA VAL A 144 5.19 -13.63 0.28
C VAL A 144 4.46 -13.48 -1.05
N VAL A 145 3.68 -12.39 -1.21
CA VAL A 145 2.91 -12.12 -2.44
C VAL A 145 3.82 -11.95 -3.65
N ASN A 146 5.03 -11.42 -3.45
CA ASN A 146 6.03 -11.28 -4.51
C ASN A 146 6.90 -12.54 -4.71
N GLY A 147 6.62 -13.63 -4.00
CA GLY A 147 7.32 -14.91 -4.17
C GLY A 147 8.73 -14.96 -3.60
N GLU A 148 9.08 -14.04 -2.70
CA GLU A 148 10.44 -13.86 -2.16
C GLU A 148 10.60 -14.42 -0.74
N PHE A 149 9.56 -15.03 -0.17
CA PHE A 149 9.59 -15.49 1.21
C PHE A 149 10.66 -16.58 1.45
N PRO A 150 11.66 -16.35 2.31
CA PRO A 150 12.79 -17.27 2.47
C PRO A 150 12.50 -18.49 3.35
N GLY A 151 11.30 -18.60 3.92
CA GLY A 151 11.03 -19.51 5.03
C GLY A 151 11.31 -18.87 6.39
N LEU A 152 11.14 -19.66 7.45
CA LEU A 152 11.38 -19.21 8.82
C LEU A 152 12.86 -18.82 9.02
N PRO A 153 13.17 -17.82 9.86
CA PRO A 153 14.55 -17.45 10.13
C PRO A 153 15.24 -18.56 10.94
N ASN A 154 16.33 -19.11 10.40
CA ASN A 154 17.05 -20.23 11.02
C ASN A 154 17.90 -19.81 12.23
N ASP A 155 18.33 -18.54 12.28
CA ASP A 155 19.27 -18.03 13.29
C ASP A 155 18.56 -17.31 14.46
N MET A 156 17.24 -17.48 14.59
CA MET A 156 16.44 -16.87 15.65
C MET A 156 15.73 -17.94 16.48
N GLN A 157 15.93 -17.89 17.80
CA GLN A 157 15.10 -18.65 18.72
C GLN A 157 13.79 -17.88 18.95
N LEU A 158 12.73 -18.33 18.29
CA LEU A 158 11.39 -17.74 18.37
C LEU A 158 10.49 -18.55 19.30
N GLN A 159 9.53 -17.90 19.92
CA GLN A 159 8.43 -18.58 20.62
C GLN A 159 7.56 -19.36 19.64
N GLU A 160 6.99 -20.48 20.09
CA GLU A 160 6.06 -21.28 19.28
C GLU A 160 4.85 -20.45 18.79
N SER A 161 4.37 -19.52 19.62
CA SER A 161 3.30 -18.57 19.29
C SER A 161 3.70 -17.61 18.16
N THR A 162 4.96 -17.15 18.14
CA THR A 162 5.49 -16.33 17.04
C THR A 162 5.59 -17.13 15.75
N ILE A 163 6.08 -18.37 15.83
CA ILE A 163 6.15 -19.26 14.66
C ILE A 163 4.74 -19.49 14.11
N TYR A 164 3.76 -19.76 14.97
CA TYR A 164 2.36 -19.92 14.57
C TYR A 164 1.80 -18.66 13.91
N ALA A 165 2.03 -17.47 14.50
CA ALA A 165 1.60 -16.20 13.92
C ALA A 165 2.24 -15.96 12.55
N LEU A 166 3.54 -16.24 12.40
CA LEU A 166 4.26 -16.11 11.13
C LEU A 166 3.71 -17.07 10.07
N GLN A 167 3.48 -18.34 10.43
CA GLN A 167 2.84 -19.32 9.55
C GLN A 167 1.44 -18.89 9.13
N TYR A 168 0.65 -18.34 10.06
CA TYR A 168 -0.67 -17.80 9.76
C TYR A 168 -0.59 -16.65 8.74
N ILE A 169 0.32 -15.68 8.94
CA ILE A 169 0.53 -14.57 8.01
C ILE A 169 0.90 -15.09 6.61
N VAL A 170 1.84 -16.04 6.53
CA VAL A 170 2.33 -16.57 5.25
C VAL A 170 1.25 -17.35 4.51
N SER A 171 0.55 -18.26 5.19
CA SER A 171 -0.37 -19.22 4.57
C SER A 171 -1.80 -18.71 4.38
N SER A 172 -2.25 -17.74 5.18
CA SER A 172 -3.63 -17.29 5.13
C SER A 172 -3.92 -16.43 3.90
N PRO A 173 -5.14 -16.49 3.35
CA PRO A 173 -5.57 -15.53 2.34
C PRO A 173 -5.62 -14.11 2.92
N ILE A 174 -5.37 -13.09 2.08
CA ILE A 174 -5.21 -11.69 2.50
C ILE A 174 -6.43 -11.19 3.30
N GLU A 175 -7.63 -11.63 2.94
CA GLU A 175 -8.90 -11.27 3.54
C GLU A 175 -9.00 -11.66 5.02
N LYS A 176 -8.15 -12.56 5.50
CA LYS A 176 -8.13 -13.06 6.89
C LYS A 176 -6.96 -12.54 7.73
N LEU A 177 -6.07 -11.74 7.16
CA LEU A 177 -4.80 -11.40 7.83
C LEU A 177 -4.98 -10.51 9.07
N TYR A 178 -6.05 -9.73 9.15
CA TYR A 178 -6.26 -8.73 10.21
C TYR A 178 -7.37 -9.13 11.19
N THR A 179 -7.42 -10.42 11.54
CA THR A 179 -8.45 -11.00 12.42
C THR A 179 -7.89 -11.51 13.74
N PHE A 180 -6.64 -11.17 14.08
CA PHE A 180 -5.97 -11.62 15.28
C PHE A 180 -5.12 -10.51 15.90
N THR A 181 -4.86 -10.67 17.20
CA THR A 181 -3.86 -9.91 17.95
C THR A 181 -2.85 -10.88 18.54
N VAL A 182 -1.74 -10.34 19.03
CA VAL A 182 -0.68 -11.11 19.69
C VAL A 182 -0.27 -10.41 20.97
N THR A 183 0.44 -11.13 21.85
CA THR A 183 1.07 -10.52 23.03
C THR A 183 2.23 -9.62 22.61
N ASP A 184 2.63 -8.70 23.48
CA ASP A 184 3.75 -7.78 23.22
C ASP A 184 5.06 -8.53 22.91
N SER A 185 5.32 -9.64 23.61
CA SER A 185 6.50 -10.49 23.36
C SER A 185 6.53 -11.09 21.95
N VAL A 186 5.36 -11.53 21.46
CA VAL A 186 5.23 -12.08 20.11
C VAL A 186 5.32 -10.97 19.07
N LEU A 187 4.74 -9.80 19.35
CA LEU A 187 4.84 -8.64 18.46
C LEU A 187 6.29 -8.16 18.30
N GLU A 188 7.07 -8.13 19.38
CA GLU A 188 8.49 -7.77 19.33
C GLU A 188 9.29 -8.78 18.47
N GLU A 189 9.03 -10.07 18.63
CA GLU A 189 9.63 -11.12 17.78
C GLU A 189 9.23 -10.97 16.31
N LEU A 190 7.94 -10.77 16.01
CA LEU A 190 7.46 -10.51 14.66
C LEU A 190 8.09 -9.27 14.05
N GLY A 191 8.24 -8.18 14.82
CA GLY A 191 8.90 -6.96 14.39
C GLY A 191 10.37 -7.18 14.03
N ARG A 192 11.09 -8.00 14.80
CA ARG A 192 12.47 -8.40 14.47
C ARG A 192 12.53 -9.20 13.16
N VAL A 193 11.64 -10.17 12.98
CA VAL A 193 11.56 -10.98 11.76
C VAL A 193 11.24 -10.10 10.53
N ALA A 194 10.20 -9.27 10.63
CA ALA A 194 9.80 -8.36 9.55
C ALA A 194 10.93 -7.38 9.19
N SER A 195 11.66 -6.86 10.19
CA SER A 195 12.82 -5.99 10.00
C SER A 195 13.97 -6.68 9.25
N ILE A 196 14.26 -7.95 9.57
CA ILE A 196 15.28 -8.75 8.88
C ILE A 196 14.87 -8.95 7.42
N TYR A 197 13.64 -9.42 7.18
CA TYR A 197 13.17 -9.66 5.82
C TYR A 197 13.12 -8.36 5.00
N ARG A 198 12.62 -7.26 5.56
CA ARG A 198 12.65 -5.95 4.88
C ARG A 198 14.07 -5.56 4.48
N LYS A 199 15.06 -5.68 5.36
CA LYS A 199 16.45 -5.36 5.02
C LYS A 199 16.99 -6.24 3.89
N GLN A 200 16.63 -7.53 3.89
CA GLN A 200 17.12 -8.50 2.93
C GLN A 200 16.47 -8.36 1.54
N PHE A 201 15.15 -8.13 1.47
CA PHE A 201 14.39 -8.19 0.22
C PHE A 201 13.99 -6.83 -0.33
N LEU A 202 13.73 -5.85 0.53
CA LEU A 202 13.31 -4.53 0.08
C LEU A 202 14.50 -3.60 -0.17
N GLY A 203 15.64 -3.77 0.50
CA GLY A 203 16.92 -3.11 0.20
C GLY A 203 16.86 -1.58 0.04
N HIS A 204 15.76 -0.94 0.45
CA HIS A 204 15.38 0.41 0.13
C HIS A 204 15.03 1.16 1.41
N GLU A 205 15.48 2.39 1.50
CA GLU A 205 15.16 3.29 2.60
C GLU A 205 13.84 4.00 2.28
N PHE A 206 12.82 3.62 3.03
CA PHE A 206 11.48 4.18 2.95
C PHE A 206 11.38 5.42 3.83
N LYS A 207 11.19 6.59 3.21
CA LYS A 207 11.13 7.88 3.91
C LYS A 207 10.04 7.88 4.99
N SER A 208 8.89 7.29 4.69
CA SER A 208 7.79 7.21 5.65
C SER A 208 8.13 6.32 6.84
N LEU A 209 8.93 5.26 6.65
CA LEU A 209 9.41 4.41 7.75
C LEU A 209 10.45 5.13 8.62
N GLU A 210 11.32 5.95 8.03
CA GLU A 210 12.26 6.78 8.80
C GLU A 210 11.52 7.75 9.72
N ILE A 211 10.48 8.40 9.20
CA ILE A 211 9.64 9.30 10.00
C ILE A 211 8.93 8.52 11.11
N LEU A 212 8.35 7.35 10.81
CA LEU A 212 7.69 6.51 11.83
C LEU A 212 8.63 6.18 13.01
N LYS A 213 9.90 5.86 12.74
CA LYS A 213 10.89 5.56 13.80
C LYS A 213 11.22 6.77 14.69
N THR A 214 10.93 7.99 14.24
CA THR A 214 11.08 9.19 15.07
C THR A 214 9.84 9.52 15.89
N LEU A 215 8.70 8.91 15.55
CA LEU A 215 7.39 9.16 16.16
C LEU A 215 6.95 8.06 17.14
N CYS A 216 7.50 6.85 17.02
CA CYS A 216 7.19 5.66 17.81
C CYS A 216 8.48 5.02 18.32
#